data_AF-A0A1D3SMV3-F1
#
_entry.id   AF-A0A1D3SMV3-F1
#
_cell.length_a   1.000
_cell.length_b   1.000
_cell.length_c   1.000
_cell.angle_alpha   90.00
_cell.angle_beta   90.00
_cell.angle_gamma   90.00
#
_symmetry.space_group_name_H-M   'P 1'
#
loop_
_entity.id
_entity.type
_entity.pdbx_description
1 polymer ?
#
loop_
_entity_poly.entity_id
_entity_poly.type
_entity_poly.pdbx_seq_one_letter_code
_entity_poly.pdbx_strand_id
1 'polypeptide(L)'
;MKLKLCILFHTLYLFLFSCTCNENFIYEKIKRTVNEAEECSLDDVHFMDSYSEKLYWMWTSNFFRYIGIKTYIYENDTIYEKIKKGNNNLYNILKDDEFFHYNNRDEFISNALIILSNEKTLKKNIDLHISRKKVKFFQELTQEQLMNIFINEKNNLINSFKKLKMFEQFRDVANSKYYYHKKLIENKQESKIDDAILPDIKDKHNNNNNEKKEENANIKRIKNVITFNLDDIPQIKEVYFDYYDRNKWNKYFYFDTNGLEADM
;
A
#
# COMPACT_ATOMS: atom_id res chain seq x y z
N MET A 1 -40.96 -12.89 13.41
CA MET A 1 -40.06 -13.15 12.25
C MET A 1 -39.68 -11.87 11.49
N LYS A 2 -40.64 -10.96 11.18
CA LYS A 2 -40.37 -9.68 10.48
C LYS A 2 -39.37 -8.74 11.20
N LEU A 3 -39.44 -8.61 12.54
CA LEU A 3 -38.54 -7.74 13.31
C LEU A 3 -37.06 -8.16 13.24
N LYS A 4 -36.78 -9.48 13.31
CA LYS A 4 -35.42 -10.03 13.18
C LYS A 4 -34.83 -9.82 11.78
N LEU A 5 -35.68 -9.85 10.74
CA LEU A 5 -35.28 -9.58 9.36
C LEU A 5 -34.93 -8.10 9.16
N CYS A 6 -35.73 -7.17 9.71
CA CYS A 6 -35.46 -5.74 9.66
C CYS A 6 -34.16 -5.36 10.40
N ILE A 7 -33.91 -5.96 11.57
CA ILE A 7 -32.66 -5.76 12.32
C ILE A 7 -31.46 -6.26 11.49
N LEU A 8 -31.56 -7.44 10.87
CA LEU A 8 -30.52 -7.98 10.00
C LEU A 8 -30.20 -7.03 8.83
N PHE A 9 -31.22 -6.56 8.11
CA PHE A 9 -31.04 -5.61 7.00
C PHE A 9 -30.46 -4.27 7.48
N HIS A 10 -30.87 -3.79 8.66
CA HIS A 10 -30.35 -2.55 9.22
C HIS A 10 -28.88 -2.69 9.65
N THR A 11 -28.50 -3.82 10.25
CA THR A 11 -27.09 -4.11 10.57
C THR A 11 -26.22 -4.25 9.31
N LEU A 12 -26.75 -4.87 8.25
CA LEU A 12 -26.05 -4.99 6.97
C LEU A 12 -25.89 -3.63 6.29
N TYR A 13 -26.93 -2.79 6.33
CA TYR A 13 -26.89 -1.42 5.83
C TYR A 13 -25.88 -0.56 6.60
N LEU A 14 -25.88 -0.60 7.94
CA LEU A 14 -24.91 0.13 8.76
C LEU A 14 -23.47 -0.35 8.52
N PHE A 15 -23.28 -1.66 8.33
CA PHE A 15 -21.98 -2.22 7.98
C PHE A 15 -21.49 -1.74 6.62
N LEU A 16 -22.33 -1.85 5.57
CA LEU A 16 -22.02 -1.34 4.23
C LEU A 16 -21.75 0.16 4.25
N PHE A 17 -22.57 0.93 4.96
CA PHE A 17 -22.39 2.38 5.14
C PHE A 17 -21.05 2.69 5.81
N SER A 18 -20.69 1.98 6.88
CA SER A 18 -19.41 2.17 7.59
C SER A 18 -18.19 1.87 6.72
N CYS A 19 -18.26 0.82 5.88
CA CYS A 19 -17.20 0.49 4.93
C CYS A 19 -17.05 1.59 3.85
N THR A 20 -18.17 2.05 3.28
CA THR A 20 -18.16 3.12 2.27
C THR A 20 -17.73 4.47 2.84
N CYS A 21 -18.08 4.78 4.10
CA CYS A 21 -17.65 6.00 4.78
C CYS A 21 -16.15 6.01 5.05
N ASN A 22 -15.55 4.86 5.37
CA ASN A 22 -14.11 4.77 5.65
C ASN A 22 -13.27 5.02 4.39
N GLU A 23 -13.63 4.42 3.26
CA GLU A 23 -12.91 4.63 2.00
C GLU A 23 -13.07 6.07 1.47
N ASN A 24 -14.29 6.63 1.55
CA ASN A 24 -14.52 8.03 1.19
C ASN A 24 -13.81 9.00 2.13
N PHE A 25 -13.73 8.70 3.44
CA PHE A 25 -12.99 9.51 4.39
C PHE A 25 -11.49 9.53 4.09
N ILE A 26 -10.91 8.35 3.80
CA ILE A 26 -9.50 8.23 3.39
C ILE A 26 -9.27 9.04 2.11
N TYR A 27 -10.16 8.91 1.12
CA TYR A 27 -10.08 9.64 -0.13
C TYR A 27 -10.12 11.15 0.04
N GLU A 28 -11.14 11.69 0.73
CA GLU A 28 -11.28 13.13 0.95
C GLU A 28 -10.09 13.68 1.74
N LYS A 29 -9.58 12.91 2.71
CA LYS A 29 -8.37 13.30 3.46
C LYS A 29 -7.15 13.42 2.55
N ILE A 30 -6.89 12.44 1.69
CA ILE A 30 -5.75 12.48 0.74
C ILE A 30 -5.93 13.61 -0.27
N LYS A 31 -7.14 13.75 -0.82
CA LYS A 31 -7.47 14.80 -1.78
C LYS A 31 -7.20 16.17 -1.18
N ARG A 32 -7.61 16.41 0.07
CA ARG A 32 -7.29 17.62 0.81
C ARG A 32 -5.77 17.82 0.94
N THR A 33 -5.06 16.82 1.47
CA THR A 33 -3.61 16.91 1.71
C THR A 33 -2.81 17.15 0.43
N VAL A 34 -3.16 16.48 -0.67
CA VAL A 34 -2.42 16.52 -1.94
C VAL A 34 -2.85 17.70 -2.82
N ASN A 35 -4.15 18.00 -2.91
CA ASN A 35 -4.67 18.93 -3.90
C ASN A 35 -4.92 20.34 -3.39
N GLU A 36 -5.22 20.49 -2.10
CA GLU A 36 -5.55 21.81 -1.57
C GLU A 36 -4.29 22.60 -1.25
N ALA A 37 -4.38 23.91 -1.42
CA ALA A 37 -3.28 24.84 -1.17
C ALA A 37 -3.08 25.13 0.34
N GLU A 38 -3.90 24.51 1.20
CA GLU A 38 -3.86 24.70 2.65
C GLU A 38 -2.59 24.11 3.27
N GLU A 39 -2.32 24.56 4.50
CA GLU A 39 -1.18 24.15 5.32
C GLU A 39 -1.25 22.63 5.55
N CYS A 40 -0.21 21.91 5.14
CA CYS A 40 -0.07 20.49 5.46
C CYS A 40 0.35 20.39 6.93
N SER A 41 -0.45 19.70 7.76
CA SER A 41 -0.13 19.52 9.17
C SER A 41 0.79 18.31 9.39
N LEU A 42 1.42 18.24 10.57
CA LEU A 42 2.19 17.05 10.96
C LEU A 42 1.31 15.79 11.04
N ASP A 43 0.04 15.94 11.42
CA ASP A 43 -0.94 14.85 11.46
C ASP A 43 -1.27 14.30 10.08
N ASP A 44 -1.28 15.17 9.05
CA ASP A 44 -1.49 14.74 7.66
C ASP A 44 -0.28 13.94 7.15
N VAL A 45 0.94 14.35 7.49
CA VAL A 45 2.17 13.60 7.20
C VAL A 45 2.14 12.22 7.88
N HIS A 46 1.90 12.17 9.19
CA HIS A 46 1.82 10.92 9.93
C HIS A 46 0.74 9.98 9.40
N PHE A 47 -0.40 10.54 8.99
CA PHE A 47 -1.45 9.76 8.33
C PHE A 47 -0.97 9.15 7.02
N MET A 48 -0.32 9.93 6.15
CA MET A 48 0.18 9.45 4.86
C MET A 48 1.29 8.41 5.02
N ASP A 49 2.19 8.59 5.98
CA ASP A 49 3.24 7.62 6.31
C ASP A 49 2.62 6.29 6.79
N SER A 50 1.74 6.36 7.78
CA SER A 50 1.07 5.18 8.35
C SER A 50 0.23 4.44 7.33
N TYR A 51 -0.47 5.17 6.45
CA TYR A 51 -1.29 4.55 5.42
C TYR A 51 -0.45 3.93 4.32
N SER A 52 0.66 4.57 3.92
CA SER A 52 1.62 4.00 2.96
C SER A 52 2.27 2.74 3.51
N GLU A 53 2.62 2.72 4.80
CA GLU A 53 3.12 1.52 5.48
C GLU A 53 2.08 0.39 5.46
N LYS A 54 0.81 0.68 5.76
CA LYS A 54 -0.27 -0.31 5.64
C LYS A 54 -0.37 -0.87 4.21
N LEU A 55 -0.29 -0.03 3.19
CA LEU A 55 -0.33 -0.47 1.78
C LEU A 55 0.89 -1.32 1.42
N TYR A 56 2.07 -0.99 1.96
CA TYR A 56 3.28 -1.79 1.79
C TYR A 56 3.08 -3.20 2.32
N TRP A 57 2.62 -3.34 3.57
CA TRP A 57 2.38 -4.66 4.16
C TRP A 57 1.29 -5.44 3.43
N MET A 58 0.24 -4.75 2.95
CA MET A 58 -0.79 -5.36 2.10
C MET A 58 -0.21 -5.90 0.78
N TRP A 59 0.65 -5.13 0.11
CA TRP A 59 1.35 -5.60 -1.08
C TRP A 59 2.27 -6.78 -0.76
N THR A 60 3.04 -6.73 0.33
CA THR A 60 3.92 -7.84 0.78
C THR A 60 3.13 -9.12 1.02
N SER A 61 1.94 -9.04 1.64
CA SER A 61 1.07 -10.20 1.83
C SER A 61 0.58 -10.78 0.51
N ASN A 62 0.10 -9.93 -0.42
CA ASN A 62 -0.31 -10.39 -1.75
C ASN A 62 0.85 -11.01 -2.52
N PHE A 63 2.07 -10.49 -2.34
CA PHE A 63 3.28 -11.03 -2.94
C PHE A 63 3.59 -12.44 -2.45
N PHE A 64 3.57 -12.67 -1.13
CA PHE A 64 3.75 -14.01 -0.58
C PHE A 64 2.68 -14.99 -1.05
N ARG A 65 1.41 -14.55 -1.10
CA ARG A 65 0.31 -15.40 -1.58
C ARG A 65 0.46 -15.76 -3.06
N TYR A 66 0.77 -14.78 -3.91
CA TYR A 66 1.06 -15.00 -5.33
C TYR A 66 2.21 -15.99 -5.54
N ILE A 67 3.35 -15.77 -4.86
CA ILE A 67 4.50 -16.66 -4.96
C ILE A 67 4.12 -18.06 -4.47
N GLY A 68 3.48 -18.17 -3.31
CA GLY A 68 3.08 -19.44 -2.73
C GLY A 68 2.26 -20.30 -3.68
N ILE A 69 1.26 -19.72 -4.35
CA ILE A 69 0.43 -20.42 -5.35
C ILE A 69 1.27 -20.83 -6.55
N LYS A 70 2.06 -19.91 -7.09
CA LYS A 70 2.87 -20.17 -8.29
C LYS A 70 3.89 -21.27 -8.03
N THR A 71 4.57 -21.24 -6.88
CA THR A 71 5.51 -22.28 -6.49
C THR A 71 4.80 -23.61 -6.27
N TYR A 72 3.60 -23.63 -5.68
CA TYR A 72 2.82 -24.87 -5.56
C TYR A 72 2.51 -25.49 -6.93
N ILE A 73 2.07 -24.68 -7.89
CA ILE A 73 1.84 -25.13 -9.28
C ILE A 73 3.14 -25.66 -9.87
N TYR A 74 4.25 -24.93 -9.69
CA TYR A 74 5.57 -25.32 -10.21
C TYR A 74 6.18 -26.50 -9.48
N GLU A 75 5.82 -26.87 -8.26
CA GLU A 75 6.38 -28.07 -7.61
C GLU A 75 5.57 -29.32 -7.95
N ASN A 76 4.29 -29.15 -8.29
CA ASN A 76 3.42 -30.27 -8.62
C ASN A 76 3.47 -30.59 -10.13
N ASP A 77 4.32 -31.53 -10.51
CA ASP A 77 4.49 -31.99 -11.91
C ASP A 77 3.16 -32.31 -12.58
N THR A 78 2.24 -32.96 -11.87
CA THR A 78 0.95 -33.38 -12.44
C THR A 78 0.07 -32.18 -12.78
N ILE A 79 0.07 -31.13 -11.94
CA ILE A 79 -0.69 -29.91 -12.17
C ILE A 79 -0.01 -29.08 -13.27
N TYR A 80 1.31 -28.91 -13.16
CA TYR A 80 2.11 -28.15 -14.12
C TYR A 80 1.96 -28.69 -15.55
N GLU A 81 2.14 -30.00 -15.74
CA GLU A 81 2.03 -30.61 -17.05
C GLU A 81 0.60 -30.56 -17.61
N LYS A 82 -0.43 -30.63 -16.77
CA LYS A 82 -1.81 -30.42 -17.21
C LYS A 82 -2.07 -28.99 -17.68
N ILE A 83 -1.54 -27.99 -16.98
CA ILE A 83 -1.67 -26.57 -17.40
C ILE A 83 -0.92 -26.35 -18.71
N LYS A 84 0.32 -26.85 -18.79
CA LYS A 84 1.19 -26.73 -19.97
C LYS A 84 0.63 -27.41 -21.22
N LYS A 85 0.05 -28.60 -21.09
CA LYS A 85 -0.52 -29.36 -22.22
C LYS A 85 -1.96 -28.98 -22.56
N GLY A 86 -2.70 -28.42 -21.60
CA GLY A 86 -4.13 -28.16 -21.75
C GLY A 86 -4.43 -26.88 -22.54
N ASN A 87 -4.02 -25.72 -22.01
CA ASN A 87 -4.42 -24.42 -22.54
C ASN A 87 -3.23 -23.46 -22.59
N ASN A 88 -2.79 -23.12 -23.82
CA ASN A 88 -1.66 -22.22 -24.06
C ASN A 88 -1.82 -20.86 -23.36
N ASN A 89 -3.04 -20.34 -23.23
CA ASN A 89 -3.26 -19.06 -22.57
C ASN A 89 -2.97 -19.14 -21.05
N LEU A 90 -3.43 -20.20 -20.38
CA LEU A 90 -3.17 -20.39 -18.94
C LEU A 90 -1.69 -20.59 -18.66
N TYR A 91 -1.00 -21.35 -19.51
CA TYR A 91 0.44 -21.54 -19.40
C TYR A 91 1.21 -20.23 -19.62
N ASN A 92 0.81 -19.41 -20.59
CA ASN A 92 1.42 -18.10 -20.80
C ASN A 92 1.20 -17.18 -19.59
N ILE A 93 -0.01 -17.11 -19.04
CA ILE A 93 -0.31 -16.30 -17.85
C ILE A 93 0.55 -16.72 -16.64
N LEU A 94 0.81 -18.02 -16.51
CA LEU A 94 1.66 -18.59 -15.46
C LEU A 94 3.15 -18.25 -15.67
N LYS A 95 3.63 -18.31 -16.92
CA LYS A 95 5.02 -18.02 -17.27
C LYS A 95 5.34 -16.53 -17.20
N ASP A 96 4.45 -15.70 -17.75
CA ASP A 96 4.59 -14.25 -17.81
C ASP A 96 4.61 -13.67 -16.40
N ASP A 97 5.78 -13.21 -15.99
CA ASP A 97 5.99 -12.64 -14.66
C ASP A 97 6.60 -11.25 -14.80
N GLU A 98 5.85 -10.24 -14.41
CA GLU A 98 6.34 -8.86 -14.35
C GLU A 98 7.22 -8.63 -13.11
N PHE A 99 7.16 -9.53 -12.13
CA PHE A 99 7.80 -9.37 -10.83
C PHE A 99 9.11 -10.15 -10.69
N PHE A 100 9.29 -11.21 -11.49
CA PHE A 100 10.45 -12.10 -11.42
C PHE A 100 10.99 -12.44 -12.79
N HIS A 101 12.27 -12.17 -12.99
CA HIS A 101 13.01 -12.76 -14.10
C HIS A 101 13.63 -14.08 -13.64
N TYR A 102 13.38 -15.15 -14.39
CA TYR A 102 13.97 -16.47 -14.14
C TYR A 102 14.11 -17.20 -15.49
N ASN A 103 15.18 -17.98 -15.65
CA ASN A 103 15.46 -18.66 -16.91
C ASN A 103 14.69 -19.98 -17.02
N ASN A 104 14.46 -20.66 -15.89
CA ASN A 104 13.79 -21.95 -15.85
C ASN A 104 12.97 -22.16 -14.56
N ARG A 105 12.18 -23.24 -14.57
CA ARG A 105 11.26 -23.63 -13.48
C ARG A 105 12.00 -23.85 -12.15
N ASP A 106 13.14 -24.52 -12.16
CA ASP A 106 13.86 -24.89 -10.94
C ASP A 106 14.50 -23.66 -10.28
N GLU A 107 15.04 -22.74 -11.09
CA GLU A 107 15.53 -21.44 -10.64
C GLU A 107 14.43 -20.64 -9.95
N PHE A 108 13.24 -20.58 -10.56
CA PHE A 108 12.08 -19.94 -9.93
C PHE A 108 11.74 -20.58 -8.58
N ILE A 109 11.65 -21.92 -8.51
CA ILE A 109 11.28 -22.63 -7.28
C ILE A 109 12.30 -22.32 -6.18
N SER A 110 13.59 -22.40 -6.47
CA SER A 110 14.66 -22.11 -5.51
C SER A 110 14.54 -20.68 -4.95
N ASN A 111 14.43 -19.68 -5.84
CA ASN A 111 14.30 -18.27 -5.44
C ASN A 111 13.02 -18.03 -4.63
N ALA A 112 11.90 -18.61 -5.07
CA ALA A 112 10.63 -18.49 -4.39
C ALA A 112 10.65 -19.09 -2.99
N LEU A 113 11.30 -20.25 -2.80
CA LEU A 113 11.45 -20.88 -1.49
C LEU A 113 12.25 -20.01 -0.51
N ILE A 114 13.31 -19.37 -0.99
CA ILE A 114 14.09 -18.42 -0.17
C ILE A 114 13.20 -17.25 0.27
N ILE A 115 12.43 -16.69 -0.65
CA ILE A 115 11.52 -15.57 -0.35
C ILE A 115 10.44 -16.01 0.66
N LEU A 116 9.76 -17.12 0.40
CA LEU A 116 8.71 -17.67 1.26
C LEU A 116 9.24 -18.03 2.66
N SER A 117 10.51 -18.38 2.81
CA SER A 117 11.10 -18.63 4.14
C SER A 117 11.07 -17.39 5.04
N ASN A 118 11.13 -16.20 4.45
CA ASN A 118 11.01 -14.92 5.17
C ASN A 118 9.56 -14.55 5.52
N GLU A 119 8.55 -15.24 4.99
CA GLU A 119 7.15 -14.96 5.33
C GLU A 119 6.92 -15.13 6.84
N LYS A 120 7.52 -16.16 7.47
CA LYS A 120 7.33 -16.43 8.91
C LYS A 120 7.86 -15.30 9.79
N THR A 121 9.02 -14.75 9.45
CA THR A 121 9.63 -13.66 10.22
C THR A 121 8.85 -12.36 10.06
N LEU A 122 8.28 -12.13 8.87
CA LEU A 122 7.47 -10.94 8.57
C LEU A 122 6.00 -11.07 8.97
N LYS A 123 5.53 -12.28 9.30
CA LYS A 123 4.12 -12.58 9.58
C LYS A 123 3.54 -11.69 10.67
N LYS A 124 4.29 -11.40 11.72
CA LYS A 124 3.82 -10.51 12.81
C LYS A 124 3.50 -9.11 12.29
N ASN A 125 4.34 -8.56 11.43
CA ASN A 125 4.12 -7.22 10.86
C ASN A 125 2.94 -7.25 9.88
N ILE A 126 2.86 -8.27 9.04
CA ILE A 126 1.71 -8.47 8.14
C ILE A 126 0.39 -8.53 8.93
N ASP A 127 0.35 -9.33 10.00
CA ASP A 127 -0.82 -9.51 10.87
C ASP A 127 -1.23 -8.22 11.60
N LEU A 128 -0.32 -7.27 11.84
CA LEU A 128 -0.65 -5.98 12.47
C LEU A 128 -1.47 -5.09 11.53
N HIS A 129 -1.24 -5.20 10.21
CA HIS A 129 -1.85 -4.32 9.21
C HIS A 129 -2.97 -4.99 8.41
N ILE A 130 -3.04 -6.33 8.42
CA ILE A 130 -3.98 -7.13 7.66
C ILE A 130 -4.72 -8.09 8.60
N SER A 131 -6.05 -8.10 8.51
CA SER A 131 -6.90 -8.99 9.30
C SER A 131 -6.58 -10.47 9.05
N ARG A 132 -6.50 -11.26 10.12
CA ARG A 132 -6.34 -12.72 10.05
C ARG A 132 -7.54 -13.38 9.36
N LYS A 133 -7.28 -14.26 8.39
CA LYS A 133 -8.30 -14.96 7.60
C LYS A 133 -8.27 -16.47 7.86
N LYS A 134 -9.35 -17.15 7.46
CA LYS A 134 -9.43 -18.62 7.55
C LYS A 134 -8.45 -19.25 6.55
N VAL A 135 -7.87 -20.40 6.90
CA VAL A 135 -6.91 -21.13 6.08
C VAL A 135 -7.59 -22.23 5.26
N LYS A 136 -7.21 -22.38 3.98
CA LYS A 136 -7.52 -23.50 3.10
C LYS A 136 -6.24 -24.18 2.58
N PHE A 137 -6.35 -25.45 2.17
CA PHE A 137 -5.21 -26.20 1.62
C PHE A 137 -5.25 -26.32 0.10
N PHE A 138 -4.09 -26.23 -0.57
CA PHE A 138 -4.00 -26.34 -2.03
C PHE A 138 -4.34 -27.73 -2.58
N GLN A 139 -4.04 -28.80 -1.83
CA GLN A 139 -4.24 -30.18 -2.28
C GLN A 139 -5.72 -30.56 -2.43
N GLU A 140 -6.62 -29.80 -1.82
CA GLU A 140 -8.06 -30.02 -1.88
C GLU A 140 -8.71 -29.26 -3.06
N LEU A 141 -7.93 -28.45 -3.80
CA LEU A 141 -8.41 -27.61 -4.89
C LEU A 141 -8.26 -28.29 -6.25
N THR A 142 -9.24 -28.11 -7.12
CA THR A 142 -9.12 -28.54 -8.53
C THR A 142 -8.14 -27.63 -9.28
N GLN A 143 -7.63 -28.10 -10.43
CA GLN A 143 -6.77 -27.28 -11.31
C GLN A 143 -7.43 -25.96 -11.70
N GLU A 144 -8.72 -25.98 -12.03
CA GLU A 144 -9.47 -24.78 -12.43
C GLU A 144 -9.58 -23.80 -11.27
N GLN A 145 -9.92 -24.29 -10.07
CA GLN A 145 -9.96 -23.46 -8.87
C GLN A 145 -8.60 -22.83 -8.58
N LEU A 146 -7.53 -23.62 -8.65
CA LEU A 146 -6.17 -23.17 -8.42
C LEU A 146 -5.73 -22.09 -9.42
N MET A 147 -6.04 -22.26 -10.71
CA MET A 147 -5.73 -21.25 -11.72
C MET A 147 -6.54 -19.96 -11.56
N ASN A 148 -7.83 -20.07 -11.21
CA ASN A 148 -8.64 -18.90 -10.91
C ASN A 148 -8.10 -18.12 -9.71
N ILE A 149 -7.63 -18.83 -8.68
CA ILE A 149 -6.98 -18.22 -7.52
C ILE A 149 -5.67 -17.55 -7.94
N PHE A 150 -4.82 -18.25 -8.71
CA PHE A 150 -3.57 -17.69 -9.22
C PHE A 150 -3.78 -16.37 -9.99
N ILE A 151 -4.74 -16.35 -10.92
CA ILE A 151 -5.06 -15.15 -11.71
C ILE A 151 -5.55 -14.01 -10.80
N ASN A 152 -6.42 -14.31 -9.84
CA ASN A 152 -6.92 -13.32 -8.90
C ASN A 152 -5.79 -12.74 -8.03
N GLU A 153 -4.89 -13.59 -7.51
CA GLU A 153 -3.75 -13.11 -6.71
C GLU A 153 -2.76 -12.31 -7.55
N LYS A 154 -2.50 -12.71 -8.81
CA LYS A 154 -1.67 -11.95 -9.74
C LYS A 154 -2.25 -10.54 -9.94
N ASN A 155 -3.55 -10.44 -10.20
CA ASN A 155 -4.22 -9.14 -10.37
C ASN A 155 -4.19 -8.31 -9.08
N ASN A 156 -4.41 -8.93 -7.92
CA ASN A 156 -4.33 -8.25 -6.62
C ASN A 156 -2.91 -7.76 -6.33
N LEU A 157 -1.88 -8.54 -6.67
CA LEU A 157 -0.48 -8.13 -6.54
C LEU A 157 -0.19 -6.89 -7.41
N ILE A 158 -0.57 -6.91 -8.69
CA ILE A 158 -0.41 -5.77 -9.61
C ILE A 158 -1.14 -4.54 -9.08
N ASN A 159 -2.41 -4.68 -8.69
CA ASN A 159 -3.22 -3.55 -8.24
C ASN A 159 -2.73 -2.99 -6.90
N SER A 160 -2.33 -3.86 -5.96
CA SER A 160 -1.76 -3.41 -4.68
C SER A 160 -0.43 -2.70 -4.86
N PHE A 161 0.42 -3.15 -5.79
CA PHE A 161 1.67 -2.45 -6.11
C PHE A 161 1.42 -1.07 -6.74
N LYS A 162 0.52 -0.99 -7.73
CA LYS A 162 0.13 0.29 -8.35
C LYS A 162 -0.44 1.26 -7.32
N LYS A 163 -1.30 0.76 -6.43
CA LYS A 163 -1.89 1.55 -5.33
C LYS A 163 -0.81 2.04 -4.37
N LEU A 164 0.12 1.17 -3.95
CA LEU A 164 1.26 1.57 -3.11
C LEU A 164 2.07 2.70 -3.77
N LYS A 165 2.44 2.55 -5.04
CA LYS A 165 3.23 3.55 -5.77
C LYS A 165 2.53 4.91 -5.87
N MET A 166 1.24 4.90 -6.16
CA MET A 166 0.42 6.10 -6.18
C MET A 166 0.43 6.82 -4.82
N PHE A 167 0.33 6.06 -3.72
CA PHE A 167 0.32 6.61 -2.38
C PHE A 167 1.69 7.05 -1.87
N GLU A 168 2.78 6.42 -2.30
CA GLU A 168 4.14 6.91 -2.05
C GLU A 168 4.33 8.31 -2.65
N GLN A 169 3.83 8.55 -3.87
CA GLN A 169 3.87 9.88 -4.48
C GLN A 169 3.06 10.91 -3.69
N PHE A 170 1.89 10.54 -3.20
CA PHE A 170 1.08 11.41 -2.35
C PHE A 170 1.75 11.74 -1.02
N ARG A 171 2.40 10.75 -0.39
CA ARG A 171 3.20 10.94 0.82
C ARG A 171 4.35 11.92 0.59
N ASP A 172 5.05 11.80 -0.53
CA ASP A 172 6.16 12.69 -0.87
C ASP A 172 5.69 14.14 -1.07
N VAL A 173 4.50 14.33 -1.67
CA VAL A 173 3.86 15.65 -1.77
C VAL A 173 3.52 16.21 -0.39
N ALA A 174 2.90 15.40 0.49
CA ALA A 174 2.54 15.81 1.84
C ALA A 174 3.77 16.25 2.65
N ASN A 175 4.85 15.44 2.61
CA ASN A 175 6.13 15.73 3.25
C ASN A 175 6.77 17.02 2.72
N SER A 176 6.77 17.20 1.41
CA SER A 176 7.28 18.41 0.76
C SER A 176 6.49 19.65 1.20
N LYS A 177 5.15 19.59 1.17
CA LYS A 177 4.29 20.69 1.64
C LYS A 177 4.55 21.04 3.10
N TYR A 178 4.62 20.04 3.98
CA TYR A 178 4.89 20.26 5.40
C TYR A 178 6.25 20.92 5.62
N TYR A 179 7.30 20.45 4.94
CA TYR A 179 8.64 21.02 5.03
C TYR A 179 8.68 22.50 4.62
N TYR A 180 8.10 22.86 3.47
CA TYR A 180 8.07 24.25 3.02
C TYR A 180 7.20 25.12 3.92
N HIS A 181 6.10 24.59 4.43
CA HIS A 181 5.23 25.31 5.35
C HIS A 181 5.96 25.63 6.67
N LYS A 182 6.64 24.64 7.24
CA LYS A 182 7.46 24.81 8.45
C LYS A 182 8.56 25.87 8.25
N LYS A 183 9.30 25.81 7.14
CA LYS A 183 10.33 26.82 6.80
C LYS A 183 9.78 28.23 6.66
N LEU A 184 8.58 28.39 6.08
CA LEU A 184 7.94 29.70 5.97
C LEU A 184 7.58 30.29 7.34
N ILE A 185 7.19 29.45 8.30
CA ILE A 185 6.93 29.88 9.68
C ILE A 185 8.24 30.25 10.39
N GLU A 186 9.27 29.40 10.29
CA GLU A 186 10.60 29.64 10.89
C GLU A 186 11.20 30.97 10.39
N ASN A 187 11.19 31.23 9.08
CA ASN A 187 11.69 32.49 8.52
C ASN A 187 10.89 33.74 8.97
N LYS A 188 9.58 33.60 9.20
CA LYS A 188 8.73 34.67 9.74
C LYS A 188 8.97 34.92 11.24
N GLN A 189 9.51 33.94 11.97
CA GLN A 189 9.91 34.08 13.36
C GLN A 189 11.31 34.69 13.49
N GLU A 190 12.26 34.31 12.63
CA GLU A 190 13.59 34.93 12.56
C GLU A 190 13.50 36.43 12.22
N SER A 191 12.60 36.83 11.33
CA SER A 191 12.40 38.25 10.97
C SER A 191 11.75 39.10 12.08
N LYS A 192 11.42 38.52 13.25
CA LYS A 192 10.80 39.24 14.38
C LYS A 192 11.75 39.44 15.56
N ILE A 193 12.98 38.96 15.49
CA ILE A 193 13.90 38.94 16.65
C ILE A 193 14.89 40.12 16.66
N ASP A 194 15.08 40.86 15.56
CA ASP A 194 16.11 41.93 15.49
C ASP A 194 15.61 43.36 15.26
N ASP A 195 14.30 43.64 15.32
CA ASP A 195 13.78 45.03 15.24
C ASP A 195 13.65 45.71 16.62
N ALA A 196 14.55 45.39 17.55
CA ALA A 196 14.76 46.18 18.75
C ALA A 196 16.14 46.86 18.67
N ILE A 197 16.08 48.13 18.27
CA ILE A 197 17.10 49.19 18.43
C ILE A 197 18.11 49.31 17.27
N LEU A 198 17.85 50.28 16.38
CA LEU A 198 18.86 51.29 16.02
C LEU A 198 18.18 52.64 15.69
N PRO A 199 18.85 53.77 16.00
CA PRO A 199 18.23 55.07 16.22
C PRO A 199 18.06 55.90 14.94
N ASP A 200 17.16 56.88 15.04
CA ASP A 200 16.93 58.00 14.14
C ASP A 200 18.20 58.49 13.42
N ILE A 201 18.20 58.40 12.08
CA ILE A 201 18.98 59.30 11.23
C ILE A 201 18.01 60.05 10.33
N LYS A 202 17.67 61.27 10.76
CA LYS A 202 17.26 62.35 9.87
C LYS A 202 18.47 62.71 9.00
N ASP A 203 18.34 62.64 7.68
CA ASP A 203 18.36 63.86 6.87
C ASP A 203 18.04 63.65 5.39
N LYS A 204 17.44 64.70 4.83
CA LYS A 204 16.80 64.92 3.53
C LYS A 204 17.65 64.58 2.29
N HIS A 205 17.00 64.12 1.22
CA HIS A 205 16.83 64.94 -0.01
C HIS A 205 15.75 64.40 -0.98
N ASN A 206 14.85 65.31 -1.35
CA ASN A 206 13.76 65.18 -2.33
C ASN A 206 14.23 64.90 -3.77
N ASN A 207 13.53 64.08 -4.55
CA ASN A 207 12.43 64.54 -5.42
C ASN A 207 11.79 63.41 -6.27
N ASN A 208 10.47 63.53 -6.41
CA ASN A 208 9.56 62.97 -7.44
C ASN A 208 9.03 61.53 -7.31
N ASN A 209 7.96 61.43 -6.51
CA ASN A 209 6.61 60.97 -6.89
C ASN A 209 6.48 60.23 -8.24
N ASN A 210 6.10 58.95 -8.16
CA ASN A 210 4.78 58.55 -8.63
C ASN A 210 4.25 57.36 -7.82
N GLU A 211 2.95 57.43 -7.57
CA GLU A 211 2.22 56.75 -6.53
C GLU A 211 1.98 55.26 -6.80
N LYS A 212 2.13 54.48 -5.73
CA LYS A 212 1.24 53.39 -5.30
C LYS A 212 0.35 52.77 -6.38
N LYS A 213 0.73 51.55 -6.79
CA LYS A 213 -0.16 50.39 -6.68
C LYS A 213 0.64 49.21 -6.16
N GLU A 214 0.60 49.02 -4.84
CA GLU A 214 0.71 47.71 -4.23
C GLU A 214 -0.48 46.88 -4.73
N GLU A 215 -0.36 46.30 -5.92
CA GLU A 215 -1.18 45.15 -6.25
C GLU A 215 -0.59 43.98 -5.46
N ASN A 216 -1.28 43.66 -4.37
CA ASN A 216 -1.21 42.39 -3.66
C ASN A 216 -1.00 41.27 -4.67
N ALA A 217 0.26 40.87 -4.82
CA ALA A 217 0.67 39.70 -5.56
C ALA A 217 0.20 38.48 -4.76
N ASN A 218 -1.10 38.22 -4.84
CA ASN A 218 -1.75 37.00 -4.39
C ASN A 218 -1.37 35.89 -5.38
N ILE A 219 -0.07 35.64 -5.51
CA ILE A 219 0.47 34.55 -6.30
C ILE A 219 0.21 33.30 -5.47
N LYS A 220 -1.01 32.77 -5.56
CA LYS A 220 -1.26 31.34 -5.34
C LYS A 220 -0.45 30.60 -6.41
N ARG A 221 0.84 30.38 -6.13
CA ARG A 221 1.70 29.46 -6.87
C ARG A 221 1.16 28.06 -6.58
N ILE A 222 0.15 27.64 -7.34
CA ILE A 222 -0.33 26.27 -7.39
C ILE A 222 0.76 25.47 -8.09
N LYS A 223 1.81 25.09 -7.35
CA LYS A 223 2.90 24.26 -7.86
C LYS A 223 2.57 22.81 -7.55
N ASN A 224 2.28 22.05 -8.61
CA ASN A 224 2.12 20.59 -8.66
C ASN A 224 0.99 20.03 -7.77
N VAL A 225 -0.26 20.27 -8.18
CA VAL A 225 -1.39 19.51 -7.67
C VAL A 225 -1.50 18.21 -8.46
N ILE A 226 -1.17 17.08 -7.84
CA ILE A 226 -1.45 15.76 -8.43
C ILE A 226 -2.96 15.54 -8.37
N THR A 227 -3.69 15.96 -9.40
CA THR A 227 -5.13 15.65 -9.50
C THR A 227 -5.32 14.16 -9.72
N PHE A 228 -6.16 13.52 -8.90
CA PHE A 228 -6.55 12.11 -9.05
C PHE A 228 -8.03 11.93 -8.68
N ASN A 229 -8.72 11.03 -9.37
CA ASN A 229 -10.09 10.63 -9.08
C ASN A 229 -10.09 9.35 -8.22
N LEU A 230 -11.15 9.13 -7.44
CA LEU A 230 -11.37 7.89 -6.69
C LEU A 230 -11.35 6.67 -7.62
N ASP A 231 -11.91 6.82 -8.82
CA ASP A 231 -11.95 5.76 -9.84
C ASP A 231 -10.56 5.39 -10.38
N ASP A 232 -9.57 6.28 -10.23
CA ASP A 232 -8.19 6.01 -10.63
C ASP A 232 -7.44 5.14 -9.62
N ILE A 233 -7.99 4.99 -8.40
CA ILE A 233 -7.37 4.18 -7.34
C ILE A 233 -7.54 2.70 -7.70
N PRO A 234 -6.44 1.94 -7.88
CA PRO A 234 -6.55 0.52 -8.20
C PRO A 234 -7.34 -0.24 -7.13
N GLN A 235 -8.35 -0.97 -7.57
CA GLN A 235 -9.17 -1.80 -6.70
C GLN A 235 -8.49 -3.15 -6.43
N ILE A 236 -8.49 -3.55 -5.16
CA ILE A 236 -7.93 -4.82 -4.72
C ILE A 236 -9.10 -5.65 -4.24
N LYS A 237 -9.28 -6.83 -4.83
CA LYS A 237 -10.36 -7.74 -4.43
C LYS A 237 -10.01 -8.35 -3.08
N GLU A 238 -10.94 -8.23 -2.14
CA GLU A 238 -10.77 -8.89 -0.86
C GLU A 238 -10.81 -10.41 -1.03
N VAL A 239 -9.76 -11.08 -0.58
CA VAL A 239 -9.69 -12.54 -0.59
C VAL A 239 -10.07 -13.05 0.79
N TYR A 240 -11.11 -13.87 0.90
CA TYR A 240 -11.70 -14.23 2.19
C TYR A 240 -10.94 -15.30 2.98
N PHE A 241 -9.89 -15.87 2.40
CA PHE A 241 -9.10 -16.95 3.01
C PHE A 241 -7.66 -16.99 2.49
N ASP A 242 -6.78 -17.52 3.33
CA ASP A 242 -5.40 -17.83 2.99
C ASP A 242 -5.25 -19.27 2.51
N TYR A 243 -4.17 -19.54 1.79
CA TYR A 243 -3.91 -20.84 1.20
C TYR A 243 -2.54 -21.35 1.61
N TYR A 244 -2.48 -22.61 2.01
CA TYR A 244 -1.26 -23.27 2.43
C TYR A 244 -1.11 -24.63 1.77
N ASP A 245 0.13 -25.05 1.50
CA ASP A 245 0.41 -26.44 1.16
C ASP A 245 0.70 -27.23 2.44
N ARG A 246 -0.16 -28.23 2.72
CA ARG A 246 0.00 -29.13 3.87
C ARG A 246 1.34 -29.87 3.83
N ASN A 247 1.83 -30.23 2.65
CA ASN A 247 3.03 -31.09 2.51
C ASN A 247 4.32 -30.30 2.57
N LYS A 248 4.29 -29.03 2.18
CA LYS A 248 5.50 -28.21 2.03
C LYS A 248 6.01 -27.69 3.37
N TRP A 249 5.11 -27.17 4.21
CA TRP A 249 5.50 -26.61 5.51
C TRP A 249 5.84 -27.67 6.57
N ASN A 250 5.45 -28.93 6.35
CA ASN A 250 5.90 -30.06 7.17
C ASN A 250 7.38 -30.41 6.97
N LYS A 251 8.07 -29.92 5.93
CA LYS A 251 9.47 -30.29 5.67
C LYS A 251 10.47 -29.18 6.04
N TYR A 252 10.05 -27.92 5.96
CA TYR A 252 10.92 -26.76 6.18
C TYR A 252 10.76 -26.11 7.56
N PHE A 253 9.86 -26.60 8.43
CA PHE A 253 9.67 -26.08 9.80
C PHE A 253 10.06 -27.03 10.94
N TYR A 254 10.47 -28.26 10.68
CA TYR A 254 11.23 -29.04 11.66
C TYR A 254 12.71 -28.67 11.58
N PHE A 255 13.03 -27.41 11.88
CA PHE A 255 14.21 -27.21 12.72
C PHE A 255 13.72 -27.46 14.13
N ASP A 256 14.04 -28.65 14.63
CA ASP A 256 13.77 -29.09 15.98
C ASP A 256 14.09 -27.97 16.96
N THR A 257 13.08 -27.52 17.70
CA THR A 257 13.29 -26.84 18.98
C THR A 257 13.68 -27.84 20.08
N ASN A 258 13.86 -29.13 19.73
CA ASN A 258 14.22 -30.21 20.64
C ASN A 258 15.71 -30.62 20.57
N GLY A 259 16.57 -29.80 19.95
CA GLY A 259 18.02 -30.08 19.86
C GLY A 259 18.87 -29.58 21.03
N LEU A 260 18.28 -29.19 22.17
CA LEU A 260 19.02 -28.65 23.33
C LEU A 260 18.73 -29.35 24.67
N GLU A 261 17.97 -30.44 24.70
CA GLU A 261 17.82 -31.30 25.88
C GLU A 261 17.86 -32.78 25.48
N ALA A 262 19.04 -33.23 25.10
CA ALA A 262 19.38 -34.65 25.06
C ALA A 262 20.89 -34.82 25.33
N ASP A 263 21.32 -34.26 26.46
CA ASP A 263 22.53 -34.63 27.19
C ASP A 263 22.37 -34.18 28.66
N MET A 264 21.43 -34.85 29.36
CA MET A 264 21.40 -35.04 30.82
C MET A 264 20.58 -36.28 31.15
#